data_AF-A0A839Z9X1-F1
#
_entry.id   AF-A0A839Z9X1-F1
#
_cell.length_a   1.000
_cell.length_b   1.000
_cell.length_c   1.000
_cell.angle_alpha   90.00
_cell.angle_beta   90.00
_cell.angle_gamma   90.00
#
_symmetry.space_group_name_H-M   'P 1'
#
loop_
_entity.id
_entity.type
_entity.pdbx_description
1 polymer ?
#
loop_
_entity_poly.entity_id
_entity_poly.type
_entity_poly.pdbx_seq_one_letter_code
_entity_poly.pdbx_strand_id
1 'polypeptide(L)' 'MTRYRARPGLRIPMPGRPGQFVPEGGDGIVIDEQNGFFLRLVADGDLVEAPASTPTGKTEGKK' A
#
# COMPACT_ATOMS: atom_id res chain seq x y z
N MET A 1 2.96 13.67 4.06
CA MET A 1 3.37 12.54 3.20
C MET A 1 2.22 11.56 3.15
N THR A 2 1.57 11.49 1.99
CA THR A 2 0.49 10.54 1.72
C THR A 2 1.07 9.14 1.69
N ARG A 3 0.41 8.21 2.37
CA ARG A 3 0.76 6.79 2.33
C ARG A 3 -0.22 6.09 1.42
N TYR A 4 0.25 5.04 0.76
CA TYR A 4 -0.56 4.25 -0.13
C TYR A 4 -0.46 2.77 0.23
N ARG A 5 -1.53 2.04 -0.04
CA ARG A 5 -1.61 0.60 0.13
C ARG A 5 -2.07 -0.04 -1.17
N ALA A 6 -1.69 -1.29 -1.36
CA ALA A 6 -2.23 -2.07 -2.46
C ALA A 6 -3.71 -2.32 -2.24
N ARG A 7 -4.45 -2.44 -3.33
CA ARG A 7 -5.83 -2.89 -3.31
C ARG A 7 -5.90 -4.31 -2.72
N PRO A 8 -6.93 -4.64 -1.91
CA PRO A 8 -7.08 -5.99 -1.37
C PRO A 8 -7.20 -7.05 -2.48
N GLY A 9 -6.46 -8.14 -2.33
CA GLY A 9 -6.27 -9.20 -3.32
C GLY A 9 -5.12 -8.95 -4.31
N LEU A 10 -4.36 -7.85 -4.19
CA LEU A 10 -3.36 -7.44 -5.18
C LEU A 10 -1.95 -7.36 -4.58
N ARG A 11 -0.98 -7.99 -5.26
CA ARG A 11 0.43 -7.95 -4.87
C ARG A 11 1.21 -7.05 -5.81
N ILE A 12 1.48 -5.82 -5.36
CA ILE A 12 2.29 -4.86 -6.11
C ILE A 12 3.75 -4.98 -5.67
N PRO A 13 4.68 -5.38 -6.54
CA PRO A 13 6.11 -5.42 -6.21
C PRO A 13 6.67 -4.01 -6.06
N MET A 14 7.58 -3.81 -5.11
CA MET A 14 8.29 -2.55 -4.97
C MET A 14 9.51 -2.49 -5.90
N PRO A 15 9.57 -1.53 -6.84
CA PRO A 15 10.73 -1.33 -7.69
C PRO A 15 11.95 -0.98 -6.82
N GLY A 16 13.08 -1.65 -7.09
CA GLY A 16 14.31 -1.50 -6.30
C GLY A 16 14.34 -2.28 -4.99
N ARG A 17 13.26 -3.01 -4.64
CA ARG A 17 13.20 -3.87 -3.44
C ARG A 17 12.70 -5.27 -3.80
N PRO A 18 13.59 -6.15 -4.32
CA PRO A 18 13.20 -7.49 -4.74
C PRO A 18 12.59 -8.29 -3.58
N GLY A 19 11.46 -8.93 -3.83
CA GLY A 19 10.72 -9.70 -2.82
C GLY A 19 9.89 -8.87 -1.83
N GLN A 20 9.93 -7.54 -1.93
CA GLN A 20 9.11 -6.64 -1.12
C GLN A 20 7.89 -6.18 -1.90
N PHE A 21 6.73 -6.19 -1.25
CA PHE A 21 5.45 -5.82 -1.85
C PHE A 21 4.78 -4.70 -1.07
N VAL A 22 3.99 -3.89 -1.76
CA VAL A 22 3.14 -2.89 -1.12
C VAL A 22 2.12 -3.63 -0.23
N PRO A 23 1.99 -3.27 1.06
CA PRO A 23 1.02 -3.90 1.93
C PRO A 23 -0.40 -3.56 1.48
N GLU A 24 -1.31 -4.53 1.55
CA GLU A 24 -2.72 -4.39 1.17
C GLU A 24 -3.58 -3.73 2.28
N GLY A 25 -3.00 -3.50 3.46
CA GLY A 25 -3.70 -3.00 4.64
C GLY A 25 -2.80 -2.26 5.62
N GLY A 26 -3.43 -1.72 6.66
CA GLY A 26 -2.77 -0.92 7.70
C GLY A 26 -2.40 0.49 7.25
N ASP A 27 -1.30 0.99 7.81
CA ASP A 27 -0.75 2.33 7.59
C ASP A 27 -0.31 2.63 6.16
N GLY A 28 -0.17 1.61 5.29
CA GLY A 28 0.40 1.75 3.96
C GLY A 28 1.89 2.10 3.99
N ILE A 29 2.45 2.40 2.82
CA ILE A 29 3.84 2.85 2.64
C ILE A 29 3.88 4.18 1.90
N VAL A 30 4.98 4.91 2.10
CA VAL A 30 5.29 6.06 1.23
C VAL A 30 5.84 5.49 -0.07
N ILE A 31 5.21 5.86 -1.19
CA ILE A 31 5.68 5.52 -2.53
C ILE A 31 6.35 6.76 -3.14
N ASP A 32 7.11 6.54 -4.20
CA ASP A 32 7.66 7.63 -5.00
C ASP A 32 6.64 8.09 -6.05
N GLU A 33 5.98 9.21 -5.80
CA GLU A 33 4.98 9.81 -6.69
C GLU A 33 5.60 10.43 -7.96
N GLN A 34 6.92 10.51 -8.06
CA GLN A 34 7.61 10.89 -9.30
C GLN A 34 7.88 9.67 -10.20
N ASN A 35 7.73 8.44 -9.66
CA ASN A 35 7.97 7.21 -10.40
C ASN A 35 6.74 6.81 -11.21
N GLY A 36 6.90 6.72 -12.54
CA GLY A 36 5.83 6.35 -13.46
C GLY A 36 5.16 5.01 -13.16
N PHE A 37 5.86 4.06 -12.54
CA PHE A 37 5.28 2.79 -12.11
C PHE A 37 4.16 2.99 -11.07
N PHE A 38 4.45 3.77 -10.02
CA PHE A 38 3.52 4.04 -8.95
C PHE A 38 2.36 4.94 -9.40
N LEU A 39 2.66 5.98 -10.19
CA LEU A 39 1.64 6.84 -10.79
C LEU A 39 0.63 6.04 -11.61
N ARG A 40 1.09 5.05 -12.39
CA ARG A 40 0.22 4.20 -13.20
C ARG A 40 -0.69 3.32 -12.34
N LEU A 41 -0.16 2.77 -11.25
CA LEU A 41 -0.95 1.95 -10.32
C LEU A 41 -1.97 2.77 -9.53
N VAL A 42 -1.64 4.01 -9.18
CA VAL A 42 -2.59 4.95 -8.57
C VAL A 42 -3.70 5.30 -9.57
N ALA A 43 -3.34 5.56 -10.83
CA ALA A 43 -4.31 5.85 -11.89
C ALA A 43 -5.22 4.66 -12.22
N ASP A 44 -4.70 3.42 -12.15
CA ASP A 44 -5.48 2.19 -12.35
C ASP A 44 -6.42 1.88 -11.16
N GLY A 45 -6.11 2.44 -9.98
CA GLY A 45 -6.82 2.12 -8.73
C GLY A 45 -6.27 0.88 -8.02
N ASP A 46 -5.11 0.40 -8.44
CA ASP A 46 -4.36 -0.69 -7.81
C ASP A 46 -3.66 -0.23 -6.52
N LEU A 47 -3.17 1.01 -6.52
CA LEU A 47 -2.66 1.69 -5.33
C LEU A 47 -3.68 2.71 -4.86
N VAL A 48 -4.13 2.55 -3.62
CA VAL A 48 -5.13 3.43 -3.00
C VAL A 48 -4.50 4.14 -1.81
N GLU A 49 -4.93 5.38 -1.56
CA GLU A 49 -4.49 6.13 -0.38
C GLU A 49 -4.82 5.33 0.88
N ALA A 50 -3.80 5.09 1.69
CA ALA A 50 -3.97 4.47 2.97
C ALA A 50 -4.60 5.51 3.90
N PRO A 51 -5.69 5.17 4.61
CA PRO A 51 -6.19 6.07 5.63
C PRO A 51 -5.06 6.30 6.65
N ALA A 52 -4.77 7.57 6.95
CA ALA A 52 -3.86 7.91 8.04
C ALA A 52 -4.37 7.20 9.28
N SER A 53 -3.70 6.11 9.68
CA SER A 53 -4.23 5.25 10.73
C SER A 53 -4.13 6.04 12.03
N THR A 54 -5.27 6.57 12.49
CA THR A 54 -5.59 6.43 13.90
C THR A 54 -5.45 4.95 14.25
N PRO A 55 -4.72 4.59 15.30
CA PRO A 55 -4.43 3.21 15.65
C PRO A 55 -5.73 2.53 16.07
N THR A 56 -6.51 1.99 15.13
CA THR A 56 -7.63 1.12 15.46
C THR A 56 -7.14 -0.31 15.33
N GLY A 57 -6.89 -0.91 16.50
CA GLY A 57 -6.47 -2.29 16.62
C GLY A 57 -7.38 -3.21 15.82
N LYS A 58 -6.77 -4.05 14.99
CA LYS A 58 -7.36 -5.34 14.64
C LYS A 58 -6.63 -6.38 15.45
N THR A 59 -7.21 -6.63 16.62
CA THR A 59 -7.16 -7.88 17.35
C THR A 59 -7.24 -9.03 16.35
N GLU A 60 -6.13 -9.71 16.13
CA GLU A 60 -6.14 -11.08 15.59
C GLU A 60 -6.65 -11.99 16.71
N GLY A 61 -7.96 -11.95 16.94
CA GLY A 61 -8.66 -12.97 17.70
C GLY A 61 -8.73 -14.21 16.82
N LYS A 62 -7.82 -15.16 17.04
CA LYS A 62 -7.95 -16.51 16.47
C LYS A 62 -7.71 -17.55 17.56
N LYS A 63 -8.83 -17.90 18.19
CA LYS A 63 -9.24 -19.18 18.81
C LYS A 63 -8.33 -19.86 19.83
#